data_AF-A0A6P7S476-F1
#
_entry.id   AF-A0A6P7S476-F1
#
_cell.length_a   1.000
_cell.length_b   1.000
_cell.length_c   1.000
_cell.angle_alpha   90.00
_cell.angle_beta   90.00
_cell.angle_gamma   90.00
#
_symmetry.space_group_name_H-M   'P 1'
#
loop_
_entity.id
_entity.type
_entity.pdbx_description
1 polymer ?
#
loop_
_entity_poly.entity_id
_entity_poly.type
_entity_poly.pdbx_seq_one_letter_code
_entity_poly.pdbx_strand_id
1 'polypeptide(L)'
;MLSAISPTRGFNMSNDAKDDSFEEMDSEEDEEVTIIDTQLPSNWLTADVSIPFQTAAEAVIAFGTLSVDKEPKRGNVRKEMKLQDNKLLVHFEASEPRLLRVSMNSFIDHLVLVQQTINKFGPPLT
;
A
#
# COMPACT_ATOMS: atom_id res chain seq x y z
N MET A 1 63.84 17.59 -43.96
CA MET A 1 63.50 16.68 -45.08
C MET A 1 62.34 15.80 -44.63
N LEU A 2 61.25 15.79 -45.44
CA LEU A 2 60.30 14.70 -45.72
C LEU A 2 59.56 14.04 -44.52
N SER A 3 58.32 14.41 -44.18
CA SER A 3 57.01 14.02 -44.78
C SER A 3 56.62 12.53 -44.64
N ALA A 4 55.74 12.27 -43.67
CA ALA A 4 54.39 11.66 -43.77
C ALA A 4 54.08 10.37 -44.58
N ILE A 5 53.15 9.58 -44.00
CA ILE A 5 52.03 8.78 -44.59
C ILE A 5 52.11 7.23 -44.43
N SER A 6 50.97 6.71 -43.93
CA SER A 6 50.41 5.38 -43.56
C SER A 6 50.41 4.29 -44.67
N PRO A 7 49.63 3.17 -44.67
CA PRO A 7 48.77 2.43 -43.69
C PRO A 7 49.02 0.87 -43.72
N THR A 8 48.30 -0.05 -43.02
CA THR A 8 47.15 -0.82 -43.57
C THR A 8 46.76 -2.01 -42.65
N ARG A 9 45.49 -2.02 -42.20
CA ARG A 9 44.48 -3.11 -42.19
C ARG A 9 44.91 -4.58 -41.93
N GLY A 10 44.45 -5.13 -40.81
CA GLY A 10 44.19 -6.56 -40.61
C GLY A 10 42.94 -6.74 -39.74
N PHE A 11 41.88 -7.31 -40.33
CA PHE A 11 40.56 -7.53 -39.75
C PHE A 11 40.30 -9.05 -39.78
N ASN A 12 40.02 -9.67 -38.63
CA ASN A 12 39.11 -10.83 -38.46
C ASN A 12 39.09 -11.22 -36.96
N MET A 13 37.98 -11.03 -36.24
CA MET A 13 36.75 -11.84 -36.18
C MET A 13 36.95 -13.25 -35.59
N SER A 14 36.64 -13.36 -34.30
CA SER A 14 36.04 -14.51 -33.59
C SER A 14 35.66 -13.98 -32.19
N ASN A 15 34.49 -13.37 -32.06
CA ASN A 15 33.29 -13.97 -31.46
C ASN A 15 33.53 -14.62 -30.10
N ASP A 16 33.21 -13.88 -29.03
CA ASP A 16 32.32 -14.39 -27.99
C ASP A 16 31.56 -13.22 -27.37
N ALA A 17 30.24 -13.28 -27.51
CA ALA A 17 29.28 -12.29 -27.06
C ALA A 17 28.76 -12.68 -25.67
N LYS A 18 28.94 -11.78 -24.70
CA LYS A 18 28.07 -11.50 -23.54
C LYS A 18 28.35 -10.04 -23.21
N ASP A 19 27.56 -9.04 -23.59
CA ASP A 19 26.12 -8.85 -23.33
C ASP A 19 25.75 -9.28 -21.91
N ASP A 20 25.89 -8.35 -20.98
CA ASP A 20 24.87 -8.13 -19.95
C ASP A 20 24.81 -6.62 -19.71
N SER A 21 23.77 -6.06 -20.32
CA SER A 21 23.31 -4.70 -20.30
C SER A 21 23.12 -4.13 -18.91
N PHE A 22 23.55 -2.88 -18.80
CA PHE A 22 23.14 -1.90 -17.82
C PHE A 22 21.67 -1.50 -18.06
N GLU A 23 20.83 -1.57 -17.04
CA GLU A 23 19.63 -0.74 -16.94
C GLU A 23 19.57 -0.12 -15.53
N GLU A 24 19.99 1.14 -15.46
CA GLU A 24 19.50 2.10 -14.47
C GLU A 24 17.96 2.13 -14.55
N MET A 25 17.29 1.98 -13.42
CA MET A 25 15.86 2.23 -13.30
C MET A 25 15.61 3.11 -12.09
N ASP A 26 15.77 4.41 -12.32
CA ASP A 26 15.11 5.46 -11.55
C ASP A 26 13.74 5.71 -12.18
N SER A 27 12.68 5.40 -11.44
CA SER A 27 11.39 6.05 -11.58
C SER A 27 10.61 5.92 -10.27
N GLU A 28 10.60 7.01 -9.50
CA GLU A 28 9.55 7.30 -8.52
C GLU A 28 8.23 7.43 -9.29
N GLU A 29 7.45 6.34 -9.35
CA GLU A 29 6.05 6.43 -9.76
C GLU A 29 5.21 6.68 -8.50
N ASP A 30 4.79 7.94 -8.33
CA ASP A 30 3.62 8.29 -7.55
C ASP A 30 2.39 7.57 -8.15
N GLU A 31 2.18 6.31 -7.74
CA GLU A 31 0.99 5.56 -8.13
C GLU A 31 -0.26 6.27 -7.61
N GLU A 32 -0.94 6.94 -8.53
CA GLU A 32 -2.32 7.39 -8.43
C GLU A 32 -3.19 6.20 -8.01
N VAL A 33 -3.65 6.20 -6.75
CA VAL A 33 -4.55 5.17 -6.23
C VAL A 33 -5.93 5.39 -6.85
N THR A 34 -6.13 4.85 -8.05
CA THR A 34 -7.44 4.76 -8.69
C THR A 34 -8.27 3.72 -7.94
N ILE A 35 -9.31 4.21 -7.24
CA ILE A 35 -10.41 3.36 -6.79
C ILE A 35 -11.11 2.81 -8.06
N ILE A 36 -11.31 1.49 -8.16
CA ILE A 36 -12.59 0.75 -8.35
C ILE A 36 -12.28 -0.72 -8.75
N ASP A 37 -12.82 -1.69 -7.99
CA ASP A 37 -13.06 -3.12 -8.28
C ASP A 37 -11.97 -3.93 -9.02
N THR A 38 -10.84 -4.19 -8.35
CA THR A 38 -10.01 -5.33 -8.78
C THR A 38 -10.75 -6.62 -8.42
N GLN A 39 -11.15 -7.41 -9.42
CA GLN A 39 -11.71 -8.75 -9.23
C GLN A 39 -10.85 -9.53 -8.23
N LEU A 40 -11.37 -9.76 -7.03
CA LEU A 40 -10.67 -10.52 -6.02
C LEU A 40 -10.38 -11.92 -6.56
N PRO A 41 -9.21 -12.51 -6.26
CA PRO A 41 -8.97 -13.90 -6.60
C PRO A 41 -10.09 -14.77 -6.02
N SER A 42 -10.54 -15.77 -6.77
CA SER A 42 -11.76 -16.54 -6.49
C SER A 42 -11.82 -17.24 -5.13
N ASN A 43 -10.73 -17.22 -4.35
CA ASN A 43 -10.61 -17.84 -3.03
C ASN A 43 -10.36 -16.85 -1.88
N TRP A 44 -10.38 -15.53 -2.14
CA TRP A 44 -10.22 -14.55 -1.07
C TRP A 44 -11.51 -14.41 -0.25
N LEU A 45 -11.34 -14.22 1.06
CA LEU A 45 -12.41 -13.96 1.99
C LEU A 45 -12.50 -12.46 2.23
N THR A 46 -13.72 -11.95 2.36
CA THR A 46 -13.98 -10.56 2.69
C THR A 46 -14.77 -10.42 3.98
N ALA A 47 -14.60 -9.29 4.67
CA ALA A 47 -15.43 -8.91 5.80
C ALA A 47 -15.60 -7.39 5.84
N ASP A 48 -16.83 -6.94 6.03
CA ASP A 48 -17.19 -5.53 6.14
C ASP A 48 -17.60 -5.18 7.57
N VAL A 49 -17.05 -4.08 8.09
CA VAL A 49 -17.36 -3.56 9.42
C VAL A 49 -17.80 -2.10 9.30
N SER A 50 -18.96 -1.78 9.87
CA SER A 50 -19.50 -0.42 9.94
C SER A 50 -19.61 0.02 11.39
N ILE A 51 -18.88 1.08 11.75
CA ILE A 51 -18.75 1.55 13.13
C ILE A 51 -19.32 2.97 13.24
N PRO A 52 -20.47 3.15 13.92
CA PRO A 52 -21.04 4.47 14.14
C PRO A 52 -20.35 5.19 15.32
N PHE A 53 -20.05 6.47 15.14
CA PHE A 53 -19.57 7.39 16.17
C PHE A 53 -20.67 8.38 16.58
N GLN A 54 -20.51 9.04 17.73
CA GLN A 54 -21.52 10.00 18.23
C GLN A 54 -21.56 11.26 17.37
N THR A 55 -20.39 11.67 16.85
CA THR A 55 -20.26 12.83 15.96
C THR A 55 -19.39 12.52 14.75
N ALA A 56 -19.56 13.31 13.67
CA ALA A 56 -18.69 13.21 12.49
C ALA A 56 -17.23 13.58 12.83
N ALA A 57 -17.01 14.51 13.76
CA ALA A 57 -15.67 14.90 14.21
C ALA A 57 -14.92 13.74 14.86
N GLU A 58 -15.59 12.95 15.70
CA GLU A 58 -15.02 11.73 16.29
C GLU A 58 -14.67 10.69 15.22
N ALA A 59 -15.55 10.49 14.23
CA ALA A 59 -15.28 9.57 13.13
C ALA A 59 -14.02 9.99 12.35
N VAL A 60 -13.85 11.29 12.07
CA VAL A 60 -12.66 11.84 11.41
C VAL A 60 -11.39 11.62 12.23
N ILE A 61 -11.44 11.89 13.55
CA ILE A 61 -10.31 11.66 14.45
C ILE A 61 -9.94 10.17 14.47
N ALA A 62 -10.93 9.29 14.60
CA ALA A 62 -10.71 7.85 14.63
C ALA A 62 -10.13 7.33 13.32
N PHE A 63 -10.67 7.74 12.17
CA PHE A 63 -10.14 7.40 10.86
C PHE A 63 -8.68 7.85 10.70
N GLY A 64 -8.37 9.11 11.04
CA GLY A 64 -7.01 9.62 10.95
C GLY A 64 -6.04 8.84 11.84
N THR A 65 -6.48 8.48 13.05
CA THR A 65 -5.66 7.71 14.00
C THR A 65 -5.46 6.26 13.55
N LEU A 66 -6.46 5.63 12.96
CA LEU A 66 -6.42 4.21 12.55
C LEU A 66 -5.78 4.00 11.16
N SER A 67 -5.71 5.05 10.33
CA SER A 67 -5.17 4.97 8.96
C SER A 67 -3.65 4.92 8.89
N VAL A 68 -2.97 5.27 10.00
CA VAL A 68 -1.50 5.33 10.03
C VAL A 68 -0.84 3.96 9.97
N ASP A 69 -1.55 2.90 10.35
CA ASP A 69 -1.06 1.53 10.32
C ASP A 69 -1.50 0.83 9.03
N LYS A 70 -0.73 1.07 7.97
CA LYS A 70 -0.88 0.38 6.69
C LYS A 70 -0.40 -1.06 6.85
N GLU A 71 -1.28 -2.01 6.55
CA GLU A 71 -0.88 -3.40 6.51
C GLU A 71 0.25 -3.59 5.46
N PRO A 72 1.28 -4.40 5.75
CA PRO A 72 2.39 -4.56 4.82
C PRO A 72 1.85 -5.03 3.46
N LYS A 73 2.16 -4.28 2.39
CA LYS A 73 1.67 -4.51 1.02
C LYS A 73 1.95 -5.93 0.47
N ARG A 74 2.89 -6.66 1.09
CA ARG A 74 3.25 -8.04 0.75
C ARG A 74 2.44 -9.09 1.51
N GLY A 75 1.51 -8.67 2.37
CA GLY A 75 0.64 -9.55 3.14
C GLY A 75 -0.48 -10.10 2.28
N ASN A 76 -0.87 -11.35 2.51
CA ASN A 76 -2.09 -11.94 1.95
C ASN A 76 -3.36 -11.39 2.64
N VAL A 77 -3.34 -10.12 3.03
CA VAL A 77 -4.41 -9.39 3.71
C VAL A 77 -4.41 -7.94 3.23
N ARG A 78 -5.59 -7.43 2.90
CA ARG A 78 -5.84 -6.04 2.52
C ARG A 78 -6.90 -5.47 3.45
N LYS A 79 -6.74 -4.19 3.78
CA LYS A 79 -7.67 -3.44 4.62
C LYS A 79 -7.87 -2.07 4.00
N GLU A 80 -9.11 -1.75 3.65
CA GLU A 80 -9.51 -0.44 3.15
C GLU A 80 -10.46 0.22 4.15
N MET A 81 -10.33 1.52 4.35
CA MET A 81 -11.18 2.28 5.26
C MET A 81 -11.76 3.49 4.54
N LYS A 82 -13.02 3.79 4.83
CA LYS A 82 -13.75 4.94 4.28
C LYS A 82 -14.58 5.59 5.38
N LEU A 83 -14.74 6.90 5.31
CA LEU A 83 -15.68 7.64 6.15
C LEU A 83 -16.98 7.89 5.40
N GLN A 84 -18.09 7.67 6.08
CA GLN A 84 -19.42 8.02 5.61
C GLN A 84 -20.15 8.72 6.76
N ASP A 85 -20.26 10.05 6.69
CA ASP A 85 -20.86 10.90 7.72
C ASP A 85 -20.19 10.69 9.10
N ASN A 86 -20.92 10.10 10.06
CA ASN A 86 -20.43 9.73 11.39
C ASN A 86 -20.05 8.26 11.51
N LYS A 87 -19.85 7.55 10.39
CA LYS A 87 -19.53 6.13 10.37
C LYS A 87 -18.16 5.87 9.74
N LEU A 88 -17.41 4.99 10.36
CA LEU A 88 -16.20 4.40 9.79
C LEU A 88 -16.56 3.05 9.15
N LEU A 89 -16.36 2.95 7.85
CA LEU A 89 -16.53 1.73 7.06
C LEU A 89 -15.16 1.10 6.85
N VAL A 90 -15.03 -0.18 7.13
CA VAL A 90 -13.78 -0.92 6.94
C VAL A 90 -14.06 -2.19 6.16
N HIS A 91 -13.34 -2.35 5.06
CA HIS A 91 -13.36 -3.53 4.21
C HIS A 91 -12.06 -4.31 4.42
N PHE A 92 -12.18 -5.55 4.84
CA PHE A 92 -11.06 -6.46 4.94
C PHE A 92 -11.14 -7.52 3.84
N GLU A 93 -9.98 -7.90 3.33
CA GLU A 93 -9.83 -9.00 2.39
C GLU A 93 -8.64 -9.83 2.81
N ALA A 94 -8.71 -11.16 2.70
CA ALA A 94 -7.55 -12.01 2.97
C ALA A 94 -7.62 -13.32 2.20
N SER A 95 -6.47 -13.94 1.94
CA SER A 95 -6.43 -15.26 1.30
C SER A 95 -6.82 -16.41 2.23
N GLU A 96 -6.71 -16.21 3.55
CA GLU A 96 -6.95 -17.22 4.57
C GLU A 96 -7.81 -16.69 5.72
N PRO A 97 -8.74 -17.50 6.27
CA PRO A 97 -9.58 -17.08 7.40
C PRO A 97 -8.78 -16.69 8.65
N ARG A 98 -7.60 -17.30 8.84
CA ARG A 98 -6.71 -17.00 9.97
C ARG A 98 -6.17 -15.58 9.88
N LEU A 99 -5.76 -15.14 8.68
CA LEU A 99 -5.22 -13.81 8.46
C LEU A 99 -6.29 -12.75 8.65
N LEU A 100 -7.48 -12.98 8.09
CA LEU A 100 -8.64 -12.11 8.29
C LEU A 100 -8.95 -11.92 9.77
N ARG A 101 -8.96 -13.01 10.56
CA ARG A 101 -9.21 -12.96 12.00
C ARG A 101 -8.14 -12.15 12.74
N VAL A 102 -6.87 -12.36 12.44
CA VAL A 102 -5.76 -11.65 13.11
C VAL A 102 -5.80 -10.16 12.81
N SER A 103 -5.96 -9.79 11.53
CA SER A 103 -6.04 -8.40 11.10
C SER A 103 -7.25 -7.68 11.70
N MET A 104 -8.44 -8.29 11.63
CA MET A 104 -9.66 -7.71 12.18
C MET A 104 -9.58 -7.55 13.71
N ASN A 105 -9.05 -8.53 14.42
CA ASN A 105 -8.87 -8.43 15.88
C ASN A 105 -7.91 -7.28 16.23
N SER A 106 -6.75 -7.20 15.57
CA SER A 106 -5.78 -6.12 15.80
C SER A 106 -6.39 -4.74 15.54
N PHE A 107 -7.19 -4.61 14.48
CA PHE A 107 -7.89 -3.38 14.17
C PHE A 107 -8.90 -3.00 15.27
N ILE A 108 -9.69 -3.96 15.76
CA ILE A 108 -10.67 -3.72 16.82
C ILE A 108 -9.97 -3.33 18.12
N ASP A 109 -8.85 -3.96 18.46
CA ASP A 109 -8.06 -3.61 19.65
C ASP A 109 -7.58 -2.15 19.56
N HIS A 110 -7.07 -1.71 18.40
CA HIS A 110 -6.69 -0.32 18.18
C HIS A 110 -7.90 0.64 18.26
N LEU A 111 -9.04 0.26 17.68
CA LEU A 111 -10.27 1.04 17.74
C LEU A 111 -10.75 1.25 19.19
N VAL A 112 -10.66 0.23 20.03
CA VAL A 112 -11.01 0.34 21.46
C VAL A 112 -10.11 1.37 22.15
N LEU A 113 -8.81 1.38 21.86
CA LEU A 113 -7.88 2.37 22.41
C LEU A 113 -8.21 3.79 21.95
N VAL A 114 -8.53 3.96 20.66
CA VAL A 114 -8.96 5.26 20.10
C VAL A 114 -10.23 5.74 20.79
N GLN A 115 -11.24 4.87 20.94
CA GLN A 115 -12.49 5.23 21.60
C GLN A 115 -12.28 5.61 23.06
N GLN A 116 -11.44 4.86 23.79
CA GLN A 116 -11.08 5.20 25.17
C GLN A 116 -10.39 6.56 25.25
N THR A 117 -9.54 6.89 24.27
CA THR A 117 -8.83 8.16 24.20
C THR A 117 -9.80 9.31 23.94
N ILE A 118 -10.70 9.17 22.97
CA ILE A 118 -11.77 10.15 22.69
C ILE A 118 -12.64 10.36 23.93
N ASN A 119 -13.07 9.28 24.59
CA ASN A 119 -13.90 9.39 25.79
C ASN A 119 -13.18 10.07 26.97
N LYS A 120 -11.86 9.87 27.10
CA LYS A 120 -11.06 10.39 28.21
C LYS A 120 -10.65 11.86 28.01
N PHE A 121 -10.45 12.29 26.77
CA PHE A 121 -9.90 13.61 26.44
C PHE A 121 -10.82 14.47 25.57
N GLY A 122 -12.02 13.99 25.23
CA GLY A 122 -13.03 14.73 24.48
C GLY A 122 -13.82 15.74 25.34
N PRO A 123 -14.70 16.54 24.71
CA PRO A 123 -15.04 16.56 23.28
C PRO A 123 -14.00 17.30 22.42
N PRO A 124 -13.96 17.04 21.10
CA PRO A 124 -13.08 17.78 20.19
C PRO A 124 -13.30 19.29 20.32
N LEU A 125 -12.21 20.06 20.39
CA LEU A 125 -12.29 21.51 20.34
C LEU A 125 -12.95 21.91 19.02
N THR A 126 -14.06 22.63 19.11
CA THR A 126 -14.92 23.02 17.98
C THR A 126 -14.37 24.23 17.24
#